data_AF-A0A538EQG5-F1
#
_entry.id   AF-A0A538EQG5-F1
#
_cell.length_a   1.000
_cell.length_b   1.000
_cell.length_c   1.000
_cell.angle_alpha   90.00
_cell.angle_beta   90.00
_cell.angle_gamma   90.00
#
_symmetry.space_group_name_H-M   'P 1'
#
loop_
_entity.id
_entity.type
_entity.pdbx_description
1 polymer ?
#
loop_
_entity_poly.entity_id
_entity_poly.type
_entity_poly.pdbx_seq_one_letter_code
_entity_poly.pdbx_strand_id
1 'polypeptide(L)'
;MFERFTDRARRVVVLAQEEARMLNHNYIGTEHILLGLIREGEGVAAQVLQKLGADLNRVRQQVIQLLSGYSQGKEAATAGAPAEGTPATSLVLDQFGRNLTQSAREGKLDPVIGREKEIERVMQVLSRRTKNNPVLIGEPGVGKTA
;
A
#
# COMPACT_ATOMS: atom_id res chain seq x y z
N MET A 1 -18.53 12.48 20.42
CA MET A 1 -19.00 11.81 19.18
C MET A 1 -19.65 10.43 19.43
N PHE A 2 -19.20 9.64 20.41
CA PHE A 2 -19.75 8.29 20.68
C PHE A 2 -20.91 8.22 21.70
N GLU A 3 -21.51 9.34 22.08
CA GLU A 3 -22.59 9.38 23.08
C GLU A 3 -23.93 8.83 22.57
N ARG A 4 -24.10 8.69 21.25
CA ARG A 4 -25.33 8.15 20.63
C ARG A 4 -25.28 6.64 20.32
N PHE A 5 -24.18 5.98 20.63
CA PHE A 5 -24.01 4.54 20.38
C PHE A 5 -24.20 3.74 21.65
N THR A 6 -24.71 2.52 21.51
CA THR A 6 -24.62 1.52 22.57
C THR A 6 -23.15 1.24 22.89
N ASP A 7 -22.84 0.83 24.12
CA ASP A 7 -21.46 0.53 24.51
C ASP A 7 -20.82 -0.56 23.63
N ARG A 8 -21.64 -1.50 23.15
CA ARG A 8 -21.25 -2.52 22.17
C ARG A 8 -20.91 -1.91 20.81
N ALA A 9 -21.76 -1.03 20.27
CA ALA A 9 -21.47 -0.36 19.00
C ALA A 9 -20.23 0.52 19.08
N ARG A 10 -19.98 1.17 20.22
CA ARG A 10 -18.72 1.90 20.45
C ARG A 10 -17.50 0.98 20.41
N ARG A 11 -17.59 -0.20 21.06
CA ARG A 11 -16.54 -1.22 21.03
C ARG A 11 -16.26 -1.71 19.62
N VAL A 12 -17.28 -1.96 18.81
CA VAL A 12 -17.15 -2.37 17.40
C VAL A 12 -16.35 -1.35 16.59
N VAL A 13 -16.60 -0.04 16.77
CA VAL A 13 -15.84 0.99 16.04
C VAL A 13 -14.36 1.00 16.44
N VAL A 14 -14.06 0.80 17.73
CA VAL A 14 -12.67 0.68 18.21
C VAL A 14 -12.00 -0.55 17.60
N LEU A 15 -12.68 -1.70 17.59
CA LEU A 15 -12.18 -2.92 16.97
C LEU A 15 -11.97 -2.74 15.46
N ALA A 16 -12.88 -2.06 14.76
CA ALA A 16 -12.73 -1.75 13.34
C ALA A 16 -11.50 -0.86 13.07
N GLN A 17 -11.24 0.12 13.94
CA GLN A 17 -10.05 0.95 13.82
C GLN A 17 -8.76 0.14 14.01
N GLU A 18 -8.74 -0.80 14.96
CA GLU A 18 -7.62 -1.73 15.13
C GLU A 18 -7.41 -2.60 13.89
N GLU A 19 -8.49 -3.17 13.31
CA GLU A 19 -8.42 -3.98 12.10
C GLU A 19 -7.87 -3.18 10.91
N ALA A 20 -8.34 -1.93 10.71
CA ALA A 20 -7.81 -1.04 9.68
C ALA A 20 -6.31 -0.78 9.85
N ARG A 21 -5.88 -0.55 11.09
CA ARG A 21 -4.46 -0.34 11.41
C ARG A 21 -3.62 -1.61 11.19
N MET A 22 -4.13 -2.79 11.54
CA MET A 22 -3.45 -4.07 11.31
C MET A 22 -3.28 -4.36 9.82
N LEU A 23 -4.25 -3.95 8.99
CA LEU A 23 -4.21 -4.08 7.54
C LEU A 23 -3.46 -2.93 6.83
N ASN A 24 -2.89 -1.98 7.59
CA ASN A 24 -2.23 -0.77 7.08
C ASN A 24 -3.12 0.08 6.16
N HIS A 25 -4.43 0.13 6.44
CA HIS A 25 -5.37 1.00 5.74
C HIS A 25 -5.48 2.36 6.45
N ASN A 26 -5.39 3.44 5.65
CA ASN A 26 -5.40 4.82 6.17
C ASN A 26 -6.81 5.34 6.55
N TYR A 27 -7.86 4.56 6.29
CA TYR A 27 -9.25 4.91 6.57
C TYR A 27 -10.04 3.68 7.00
N ILE A 28 -11.14 3.93 7.72
CA ILE A 28 -12.06 2.87 8.16
C ILE A 28 -13.14 2.67 7.08
N GLY A 29 -12.94 1.67 6.22
CA GLY A 29 -13.95 1.16 5.30
C GLY A 29 -14.98 0.21 5.94
N THR A 30 -15.99 -0.19 5.14
CA THR A 30 -17.09 -1.09 5.55
C THR A 30 -16.60 -2.48 5.98
N GLU A 31 -15.51 -2.94 5.38
CA GLU A 31 -14.83 -4.19 5.67
C GLU A 31 -14.31 -4.24 7.11
N HIS A 32 -13.78 -3.13 7.61
CA HIS A 32 -13.26 -3.05 8.97
C HIS A 32 -14.39 -3.04 10.00
N ILE A 33 -15.51 -2.39 9.66
CA ILE A 33 -16.72 -2.44 10.49
C ILE A 33 -17.24 -3.88 10.59
N LEU A 34 -17.28 -4.61 9.46
CA LEU A 34 -17.66 -6.01 9.45
C LEU A 34 -16.70 -6.89 10.26
N LEU A 35 -15.39 -6.69 10.12
CA LEU A 35 -14.38 -7.39 10.92
C LEU A 35 -14.50 -7.07 12.42
N GLY A 36 -14.81 -5.81 12.77
CA GLY A 36 -15.09 -5.38 14.13
C GLY A 36 -16.34 -6.05 14.72
N LEU A 37 -17.41 -6.19 13.95
CA LEU A 37 -18.63 -6.90 14.35
C LEU A 37 -18.38 -8.39 14.59
N ILE A 38 -17.60 -9.03 13.70
CA ILE A 38 -17.22 -10.43 13.82
C ILE A 38 -16.33 -10.65 15.06
N ARG A 39 -15.40 -9.74 15.32
CA ARG A 39 -14.46 -9.82 16.45
C ARG A 39 -15.14 -9.55 17.80
N GLU A 40 -16.19 -8.73 17.84
CA GLU A 40 -17.01 -8.56 19.05
C GLU A 40 -17.71 -9.88 19.43
N GLY A 41 -18.22 -10.62 18.45
CA GLY A 41 -18.72 -12.01 18.60
C GLY A 41 -20.02 -12.20 19.40
N GLU A 42 -20.32 -11.31 20.34
CA GLU A 42 -21.46 -11.41 21.27
C GLU A 42 -22.63 -10.48 20.91
N GLY A 43 -22.47 -9.67 19.86
CA GLY A 43 -23.45 -8.71 19.37
C GLY A 43 -24.61 -9.34 18.60
N VAL A 44 -25.67 -8.57 18.41
CA VAL A 44 -26.84 -8.96 17.60
C VAL A 44 -26.41 -9.33 16.17
N ALA A 45 -25.43 -8.61 15.61
CA ALA A 45 -24.90 -8.89 14.27
C ALA A 45 -24.31 -10.30 14.16
N ALA A 46 -23.50 -10.74 15.14
CA ALA A 46 -22.92 -12.07 15.16
C ALA A 46 -24.00 -13.16 15.27
N GLN A 47 -25.03 -12.94 16.10
CA GLN A 47 -26.16 -13.85 16.23
C GLN A 47 -26.98 -13.97 14.94
N VAL A 48 -27.22 -12.84 14.26
CA VAL A 48 -27.94 -12.83 12.98
C VAL A 48 -27.16 -13.58 11.91
N LEU A 49 -25.85 -13.34 11.80
CA LEU A 49 -24.98 -14.06 10.86
C LEU A 49 -25.00 -15.58 11.11
N GLN A 50 -24.89 -16.00 12.38
CA GLN A 50 -24.97 -17.43 12.74
C GLN A 50 -26.36 -18.03 12.42
N LYS A 51 -27.45 -17.31 12.70
CA LYS A 51 -28.81 -17.74 12.36
C LYS A 51 -29.04 -17.90 10.86
N LEU A 52 -28.34 -17.11 10.05
CA LEU A 52 -28.34 -17.21 8.59
C LEU A 52 -27.39 -18.32 8.07
N GLY A 53 -26.74 -19.08 8.95
CA GLY A 53 -25.85 -20.17 8.60
C GLY A 53 -24.42 -19.74 8.24
N ALA A 54 -24.04 -18.50 8.53
CA ALA A 54 -22.69 -18.00 8.28
C ALA A 54 -21.73 -18.38 9.43
N ASP A 55 -20.59 -18.99 9.08
CA ASP A 55 -19.47 -19.19 9.99
C ASP A 55 -18.63 -17.91 10.05
N LEU A 56 -18.55 -17.31 11.24
CA LEU A 56 -17.83 -16.06 11.49
C LEU A 56 -16.34 -16.13 11.08
N ASN A 57 -15.68 -17.28 11.26
CA ASN A 57 -14.29 -17.46 10.86
C ASN A 57 -14.15 -17.50 9.35
N ARG A 58 -15.06 -18.19 8.65
CA ARG A 58 -15.08 -18.22 7.19
C ARG A 58 -15.34 -16.84 6.59
N VAL A 59 -16.28 -16.07 7.18
CA VAL A 59 -16.54 -14.69 6.72
C VAL A 59 -15.30 -13.82 6.88
N ARG A 60 -14.62 -13.87 8.03
CA ARG A 60 -13.35 -13.14 8.24
C ARG A 60 -12.31 -13.51 7.18
N GLN A 61 -12.09 -14.80 6.93
CA GLN A 61 -11.13 -15.27 5.93
C GLN A 61 -11.48 -14.75 4.53
N GLN A 62 -12.76 -14.81 4.14
CA GLN A 62 -13.23 -14.33 2.85
C GLN A 62 -13.00 -12.83 2.67
N VAL A 63 -13.26 -12.03 3.72
CA VAL A 63 -13.03 -10.58 3.69
C VAL A 63 -11.55 -10.26 3.51
N ILE A 64 -10.67 -10.93 4.27
CA ILE A 64 -9.22 -10.75 4.13
C ILE A 64 -8.74 -11.12 2.73
N GLN A 65 -9.22 -12.25 2.20
CA GLN A 65 -8.88 -12.70 0.84
C GLN A 65 -9.29 -11.69 -0.23
N LEU A 66 -10.50 -11.12 -0.12
CA LEU A 66 -10.96 -10.09 -1.04
C LEU A 66 -10.09 -8.82 -0.94
N LEU A 67 -9.70 -8.39 0.26
CA LEU A 67 -8.83 -7.21 0.44
C LEU A 67 -7.42 -7.42 -0.12
N SER A 68 -6.86 -8.62 0.04
CA SER A 68 -5.57 -8.98 -0.56
C SER A 68 -5.63 -9.06 -2.09
N GLY A 69 -6.78 -9.46 -2.66
CA GLY A 69 -6.99 -9.47 -4.12
C GLY A 69 -7.29 -8.09 -4.72
N TYR A 70 -7.94 -7.20 -3.95
CA TYR A 70 -8.29 -5.85 -4.41
C TYR A 70 -7.12 -4.86 -4.35
N SER A 71 -6.11 -5.10 -3.52
CA SER A 71 -4.92 -4.23 -3.42
C SER A 71 -3.98 -4.33 -4.64
N GLN A 72 -4.20 -5.28 -5.56
CA GLN A 72 -3.54 -5.33 -6.88
C GLN A 72 -4.45 -4.87 -8.05
N GLY A 73 -5.71 -4.51 -7.81
CA GLY A 73 -6.73 -4.44 -8.86
C GLY A 73 -7.38 -3.07 -9.12
N LYS A 74 -6.94 -1.98 -8.48
CA LYS A 74 -7.51 -0.65 -8.71
C LYS A 74 -6.50 0.36 -9.25
N GLU A 75 -5.97 0.07 -10.44
CA GLU A 75 -5.68 1.09 -11.47
C GLU A 75 -5.82 0.43 -12.85
N ALA A 76 -7.03 0.43 -13.39
CA ALA A 76 -7.27 0.15 -14.81
C ALA A 76 -8.24 1.20 -15.34
N ALA A 77 -7.69 2.26 -15.95
CA ALA A 77 -8.17 2.84 -17.21
C ALA A 77 -7.44 4.17 -17.51
N THR A 78 -6.22 4.11 -18.05
CA THR A 78 -5.87 4.87 -19.27
C THR A 78 -4.86 4.04 -20.07
N ALA A 79 -5.06 4.05 -21.38
CA ALA A 79 -4.56 3.08 -22.32
C ALA A 79 -3.14 3.39 -22.82
N GLY A 80 -2.37 2.32 -23.08
CA GLY A 80 -1.40 2.26 -24.18
C GLY A 80 0.09 2.43 -23.81
N ALA A 81 0.80 1.30 -23.64
CA ALA A 81 2.18 1.06 -24.12
C ALA A 81 2.68 -0.31 -23.62
N PRO A 82 3.57 -1.00 -24.36
CA PRO A 82 3.82 -2.43 -24.19
C PRO A 82 4.69 -2.76 -22.98
N ALA A 83 4.50 -3.98 -22.50
CA ALA A 83 5.25 -4.60 -21.42
C ALA A 83 6.75 -4.65 -21.72
N GLU A 84 7.54 -4.03 -20.83
CA GLU A 84 8.97 -4.28 -20.70
C GLU A 84 9.32 -4.51 -19.22
N GLY A 85 9.89 -5.70 -18.97
CA GLY A 85 10.63 -6.03 -17.76
C GLY A 85 9.78 -6.44 -16.57
N THR A 86 9.42 -7.72 -16.50
CA THR A 86 9.10 -8.39 -15.25
C THR A 86 10.22 -8.12 -14.24
N PRO A 87 9.98 -7.42 -13.12
CA PRO A 87 11.00 -7.36 -12.09
C PRO A 87 10.96 -8.73 -11.39
N ALA A 88 12.00 -9.53 -11.58
CA ALA A 88 12.31 -10.56 -10.61
C ALA A 88 12.69 -9.85 -9.30
N THR A 89 11.69 -9.47 -8.50
CA THR A 89 11.92 -8.87 -7.19
C THR A 89 12.40 -9.98 -6.26
N SER A 90 13.71 -9.98 -6.01
CA SER A 90 14.28 -10.75 -4.91
C SER A 90 13.66 -10.25 -3.60
N LEU A 91 13.13 -11.14 -2.76
CA LEU A 91 12.55 -10.82 -1.45
C LEU A 91 13.46 -9.92 -0.57
N VAL A 92 14.78 -10.00 -0.79
CA VAL A 92 15.79 -9.17 -0.10
C VAL A 92 15.76 -7.71 -0.58
N LEU A 93 15.57 -7.47 -1.87
CA LEU A 93 15.51 -6.12 -2.43
C LEU A 93 14.25 -5.38 -1.98
N ASP A 94 13.14 -6.09 -1.83
CA ASP A 94 11.89 -5.51 -1.33
C ASP A 94 11.94 -5.22 0.18
N GLN A 95 12.69 -6.03 0.94
CA GLN A 95 12.84 -5.83 2.39
C GLN A 95 13.77 -4.65 2.75
N PHE A 96 14.83 -4.43 1.98
CA PHE A 96 15.89 -3.44 2.32
C PHE A 96 16.04 -2.30 1.32
N GLY A 97 15.47 -2.42 0.12
CA GLY A 97 15.54 -1.43 -0.93
C GLY A 97 14.30 -0.56 -1.05
N ARG A 98 14.42 0.54 -1.80
CA ARG A 98 13.29 1.35 -2.27
C ARG A 98 13.33 1.40 -3.79
N ASN A 99 12.26 0.98 -4.46
CA ASN A 99 12.20 1.01 -5.92
C ASN A 99 11.79 2.40 -6.43
N LEU A 100 12.78 3.23 -6.77
CA LEU A 100 12.54 4.58 -7.29
C LEU A 100 11.89 4.58 -8.69
N THR A 101 12.15 3.57 -9.52
CA THR A 101 11.54 3.47 -10.86
C THR A 101 10.03 3.21 -10.79
N GLN A 102 9.58 2.42 -9.82
CA GLN A 102 8.17 2.21 -9.55
C GLN A 102 7.52 3.48 -9.01
N SER A 103 8.13 4.15 -8.02
CA SER A 103 7.62 5.42 -7.48
C SER A 103 7.50 6.51 -8.55
N ALA A 104 8.41 6.53 -9.54
CA ALA A 104 8.33 7.45 -10.67
C ALA A 104 7.13 7.14 -11.58
N ARG A 105 6.89 5.85 -11.90
CA ARG A 105 5.72 5.42 -12.70
C ARG A 105 4.40 5.73 -12.01
N GLU A 106 4.35 5.60 -10.70
CA GLU A 106 3.19 5.90 -9.85
C GLU A 106 3.04 7.42 -9.56
N GLY A 107 3.93 8.28 -10.09
CA GLY A 107 3.86 9.73 -9.89
C GLY A 107 4.09 10.20 -8.45
N LYS A 108 4.71 9.38 -7.61
CA LYS A 108 4.96 9.66 -6.18
C LYS A 108 6.23 10.47 -5.92
N LEU A 109 7.05 10.72 -6.95
CA LEU A 109 8.27 11.51 -6.85
C LEU A 109 8.00 12.97 -7.21
N ASP A 110 8.58 13.89 -6.44
CA ASP A 110 8.53 15.31 -6.76
C ASP A 110 9.29 15.61 -8.06
N PRO A 111 8.82 16.55 -8.88
CA PRO A 111 9.51 16.93 -10.10
C PRO A 111 10.86 17.57 -9.79
N VAL A 112 11.89 17.12 -10.50
CA VAL A 112 13.25 17.63 -10.40
C VAL A 112 13.44 18.74 -11.42
N ILE A 113 13.84 19.93 -10.96
CA ILE A 113 13.93 21.13 -11.81
C ILE A 113 15.39 21.61 -11.86
N GLY A 114 15.91 21.91 -13.05
CA GLY A 114 17.19 22.60 -13.23
C GLY A 114 18.43 21.72 -13.02
N ARG A 115 18.30 20.40 -13.20
CA ARG A 115 19.37 19.39 -13.04
C ARG A 115 19.68 18.65 -14.34
N GLU A 116 19.33 19.24 -15.49
CA GLU A 116 19.39 18.58 -16.79
C GLU A 116 20.83 18.16 -17.14
N LYS A 117 21.83 19.00 -16.81
CA LYS A 117 23.25 18.74 -17.09
C LYS A 117 23.80 17.58 -16.26
N GLU A 118 23.44 17.51 -14.98
CA GLU A 118 23.85 16.45 -14.08
C GLU A 118 23.22 15.11 -14.48
N ILE A 119 21.93 15.12 -14.79
CA ILE A 119 21.20 13.93 -15.26
C ILE A 119 21.81 13.41 -16.57
N GLU A 120 22.05 14.29 -17.54
CA GLU A 120 22.73 13.94 -18.80
C GLU A 120 24.11 13.34 -18.56
N ARG A 121 24.89 13.92 -17.63
CA ARG A 121 26.21 13.41 -17.27
C ARG A 121 26.13 12.02 -16.63
N VAL A 122 25.14 11.78 -15.75
CA VAL A 122 24.90 10.47 -15.13
C VAL A 122 24.54 9.43 -16.20
N MET A 123 23.62 9.75 -17.11
CA MET A 123 23.27 8.88 -18.24
C MET A 123 24.51 8.53 -19.07
N GLN A 124 25.32 9.53 -19.42
CA GLN A 124 26.55 9.32 -20.18
C GLN A 124 27.54 8.39 -19.47
N VAL A 125 27.68 8.50 -18.14
CA VAL A 125 28.57 7.62 -17.35
C VAL A 125 28.03 6.20 -17.32
N LEU A 126 26.73 6.01 -17.07
CA LEU A 126 26.08 4.70 -17.04
C LEU A 126 26.22 3.94 -18.38
N SER A 127 26.25 4.65 -19.51
CA SER A 127 26.41 4.04 -20.84
C SER A 127 27.86 3.66 -21.21
N ARG A 128 28.87 3.91 -20.35
CA ARG A 128 30.27 3.58 -20.66
C ARG A 128 30.55 2.08 -20.54
N ARG A 129 31.54 1.59 -21.29
CA ARG A 129 32.05 0.21 -21.14
C ARG A 129 32.93 0.01 -19.90
N THR A 130 33.57 1.08 -19.43
CA THR A 130 34.42 1.08 -18.23
C THR A 130 34.10 2.29 -17.37
N LYS A 131 34.22 2.16 -16.04
CA LYS A 131 33.84 3.19 -15.06
C LYS A 131 32.39 3.67 -15.25
N ASN A 132 31.47 2.72 -15.33
CA ASN A 132 30.04 2.95 -15.55
C ASN A 132 29.23 3.18 -14.26
N ASN A 133 29.89 3.23 -13.11
CA ASN A 133 29.27 3.52 -11.82
C ASN A 133 29.46 5.00 -11.48
N PRO A 134 28.47 5.88 -11.74
CA PRO A 134 28.56 7.29 -11.38
C PRO A 134 28.51 7.46 -9.86
N VAL A 135 29.29 8.42 -9.35
CA VAL A 135 29.26 8.84 -7.95
C VAL A 135 28.97 10.34 -7.92
N LEU A 136 27.86 10.73 -7.29
CA LEU A 136 27.48 12.12 -7.13
C LEU A 136 28.17 12.72 -5.89
N ILE A 137 28.92 13.79 -6.09
CA ILE A 137 29.70 14.46 -5.04
C ILE A 137 29.20 15.89 -4.87
N GLY A 138 29.11 16.34 -3.62
CA GLY A 138 28.69 17.69 -3.27
C GLY A 138 28.45 17.83 -1.76
N GLU A 139 28.20 19.04 -1.28
CA GLU A 139 27.92 19.30 0.13
C GLU A 139 26.61 18.62 0.59
N PRO A 140 26.43 18.35 1.90
CA PRO A 140 25.14 17.91 2.44
C PRO A 140 24.03 18.92 2.10
N GLY A 141 22.84 18.43 1.73
CA GLY A 141 21.69 19.30 1.43
C GLY A 141 21.58 19.80 -0.01
N VAL A 142 22.60 19.61 -0.86
CA VAL A 142 22.56 20.06 -2.28
C VAL A 142 21.67 19.21 -3.20
N GLY A 143 20.85 18.30 -2.67
CA GLY A 143 19.91 17.51 -3.46
C GLY A 143 20.55 16.45 -4.35
N LYS A 144 21.56 15.71 -3.87
CA LYS A 144 22.17 14.57 -4.61
C LYS A 144 21.21 13.40 -4.84
N THR A 145 20.16 13.30 -4.03
CA THR A 145 19.12 12.27 -4.09
C THR A 145 17.92 12.70 -4.93
N ALA A 146 17.85 14.01 -5.25
CA ALA A 146 16.87 14.56 -6.16
C ALA A 146 17.31 14.32 -7.61
#